data_AF-A0A964LD75-F1
#
_entry.id   AF-A0A964LD75-F1
#
_cell.length_a   1.000
_cell.length_b   1.000
_cell.length_c   1.000
_cell.angle_alpha   90.00
_cell.angle_beta   90.00
_cell.angle_gamma   90.00
#
_symmetry.space_group_name_H-M   'P 1'
#
loop_
_entity.id
_entity.type
_entity.pdbx_description
1 polymer ?
#
loop_
_entity_poly.entity_id
_entity_poly.type
_entity_poly.pdbx_seq_one_letter_code
_entity_poly.pdbx_strand_id
1 'polypeptide(L)'
;MLHRILFFALTNLLIGTSSASAGTIYKVTSQDGDKAITYEVRFGGGRLMDQFTAFDPETKKFVYLQWEHKGKPPTPAMKVWDHRTGETILLYRFPDAKNPLPVIPSIDAMKVCPLTNDKNFKAKPHIIVD
;
A
#
# COMPACT_ATOMS: atom_id res chain seq x y z
N MET A 1 -26.00 44.83 -32.97
CA MET A 1 -26.20 44.65 -31.52
C MET A 1 -26.78 43.26 -31.27
N LEU A 2 -25.94 42.24 -31.11
CA LEU A 2 -26.31 40.93 -30.54
C LEU A 2 -25.00 40.15 -30.25
N HIS A 3 -24.06 40.84 -29.58
CA HIS A 3 -22.71 40.36 -29.27
C HIS A 3 -22.49 40.20 -27.76
N ARG A 4 -23.58 40.09 -27.00
CA ARG A 4 -23.58 40.03 -25.55
C ARG A 4 -24.70 39.10 -25.15
N ILE A 5 -24.44 38.22 -24.19
CA ILE A 5 -25.37 37.24 -23.61
C ILE A 5 -25.43 35.94 -24.42
N LEU A 6 -24.37 35.13 -24.33
CA LEU A 6 -24.48 33.71 -23.91
C LEU A 6 -23.09 33.14 -23.56
N PHE A 7 -22.27 33.97 -22.92
CA PHE A 7 -21.22 33.50 -22.04
C PHE A 7 -21.94 33.15 -20.73
N PHE A 8 -22.23 31.89 -20.44
CA PHE A 8 -22.50 31.33 -19.11
C PHE A 8 -23.19 29.98 -19.30
N ALA A 9 -22.47 28.90 -18.97
CA ALA A 9 -22.93 27.54 -18.66
C ALA A 9 -22.23 26.44 -19.48
N LEU A 10 -20.91 26.27 -19.30
CA LEU A 10 -20.31 24.93 -19.41
C LEU A 10 -18.96 24.82 -18.69
N THR A 11 -18.91 25.26 -17.43
CA THR A 11 -17.81 24.93 -16.51
C THR A 11 -18.32 23.90 -15.51
N ASN A 12 -18.64 22.69 -15.99
CA ASN A 12 -18.82 21.52 -15.14
C ASN A 12 -17.43 21.06 -14.65
N LEU A 13 -16.96 21.75 -13.61
CA LEU A 13 -16.55 21.15 -12.33
C LEU A 13 -16.03 19.70 -12.42
N LEU A 14 -14.84 19.53 -13.02
CA LEU A 14 -13.97 18.38 -12.76
C LEU A 14 -13.32 18.56 -11.38
N ILE A 15 -14.11 18.40 -10.30
CA ILE A 15 -13.54 18.07 -9.00
C ILE A 15 -13.41 16.55 -9.00
N GLY A 16 -12.32 16.06 -9.60
CA GLY A 16 -11.83 14.74 -9.29
C GLY A 16 -11.47 14.74 -7.81
N THR A 17 -12.31 14.13 -6.97
CA THR A 17 -11.95 13.85 -5.59
C THR A 17 -10.79 12.87 -5.64
N SER A 18 -9.56 13.37 -5.59
CA SER A 18 -8.40 12.58 -5.25
C SER A 18 -8.67 12.03 -3.86
N SER A 19 -9.17 10.81 -3.76
CA SER A 19 -9.27 10.10 -2.48
C SER A 19 -7.85 9.98 -1.96
N ALA A 20 -7.44 10.93 -1.12
CA ALA A 20 -6.14 10.96 -0.49
C ALA A 20 -6.07 9.75 0.46
N SER A 21 -5.65 8.62 -0.09
CA SER A 21 -5.40 7.37 0.63
C SER A 21 -4.06 7.50 1.35
N ALA A 22 -4.04 8.30 2.42
CA ALA A 22 -2.85 8.62 3.19
C ALA A 22 -2.59 7.53 4.24
N GLY A 23 -2.18 6.34 3.81
CA GLY A 23 -1.46 5.43 4.70
C GLY A 23 -0.10 6.04 5.09
N THR A 24 0.50 5.57 6.19
CA THR A 24 1.84 6.06 6.58
C THR A 24 2.88 5.53 5.61
N ILE A 25 3.60 6.44 4.94
CA ILE A 25 4.69 6.10 4.03
C ILE A 25 5.97 6.01 4.83
N TYR A 26 6.75 4.96 4.59
CA TYR A 26 8.07 4.75 5.17
C TYR A 26 9.10 4.72 4.07
N LYS A 27 10.17 5.50 4.25
CA LYS A 27 11.39 5.37 3.46
C LYS A 27 12.28 4.32 4.09
N VAL A 28 12.48 3.22 3.39
CA VAL A 28 13.25 2.06 3.84
C VAL A 28 14.58 2.05 3.10
N THR A 29 15.67 2.04 3.85
CA THR A 29 17.03 1.88 3.33
C THR A 29 17.60 0.56 3.81
N SER A 30 18.11 -0.24 2.88
CA SER A 30 18.59 -1.60 3.13
C SER A 30 19.82 -1.92 2.28
N GLN A 31 20.68 -2.82 2.75
CA GLN A 31 21.89 -3.24 2.03
C GLN A 31 21.65 -4.46 1.14
N ASP A 32 22.20 -4.41 -0.07
CA ASP A 32 22.34 -5.52 -1.02
C ASP A 32 23.82 -5.65 -1.41
N GLY A 33 24.54 -6.50 -0.67
CA GLY A 33 26.01 -6.53 -0.72
C GLY A 33 26.60 -5.17 -0.31
N ASP A 34 27.39 -4.58 -1.20
CA ASP A 34 28.02 -3.26 -0.97
C ASP A 34 27.11 -2.07 -1.36
N LYS A 35 25.87 -2.33 -1.82
CA LYS A 35 24.97 -1.30 -2.33
C LYS A 35 23.83 -1.03 -1.35
N ALA A 36 23.62 0.24 -1.03
CA ALA A 36 22.42 0.68 -0.33
C ALA A 36 21.27 0.91 -1.31
N ILE A 37 20.15 0.21 -1.10
CA ILE A 37 18.89 0.41 -1.83
C ILE A 37 17.93 1.18 -0.93
N THR A 38 17.24 2.17 -1.49
CA THR A 38 16.21 2.92 -0.79
C THR A 38 14.90 2.90 -1.56
N TYR A 39 13.81 2.59 -0.88
CA TYR A 39 12.47 2.52 -1.47
C TYR A 39 11.41 3.03 -0.48
N GLU A 40 10.21 3.26 -0.99
CA GLU A 40 9.06 3.67 -0.18
C GLU A 40 8.03 2.55 -0.12
N VAL A 41 7.45 2.38 1.07
CA VAL A 41 6.36 1.44 1.31
C VAL A 41 5.31 2.11 2.17
N ARG A 42 4.04 1.86 1.88
CA ARG A 42 2.90 2.40 2.63
C ARG A 42 2.32 1.34 3.53
N PHE A 43 1.98 1.70 4.77
CA PHE A 43 1.26 0.84 5.72
C PHE A 43 0.05 1.55 6.32
N GLY A 44 -0.89 0.76 6.84
CA GLY A 44 -2.12 1.28 7.46
C GLY A 44 -3.06 1.85 6.42
N GLY A 45 -3.81 2.88 6.80
CA GLY A 45 -4.81 3.52 5.96
C GLY A 45 -4.91 5.01 6.26
N GLY A 46 -5.61 5.75 5.39
CA GLY A 46 -5.96 7.14 5.62
C GLY A 46 -7.26 7.27 6.41
N ARG A 47 -7.71 8.50 6.63
CA ARG A 47 -8.95 8.79 7.39
C ARG A 47 -10.20 8.06 6.90
N LEU A 48 -10.27 7.75 5.59
CA LEU A 48 -11.45 7.15 4.94
C LEU A 48 -11.20 5.75 4.40
N MET A 49 -9.95 5.29 4.37
CA MET A 49 -9.55 4.08 3.68
C MET A 49 -8.65 3.26 4.59
N ASP A 50 -8.90 1.97 4.67
CA ASP A 50 -7.94 1.01 5.20
C ASP A 50 -7.14 0.40 4.05
N GLN A 51 -5.94 -0.08 4.36
CA GLN A 51 -5.12 -0.79 3.39
C GLN A 51 -4.35 -1.95 4.04
N PHE A 52 -4.30 -3.06 3.30
CA PHE A 52 -3.31 -4.10 3.48
C PHE A 52 -2.15 -3.91 2.53
N THR A 53 -0.98 -4.32 3.00
CA THR A 53 0.28 -4.25 2.27
C THR A 53 0.86 -5.64 2.20
N ALA A 54 1.33 -6.04 1.03
CA ALA A 54 2.06 -7.29 0.85
C ALA A 54 3.25 -7.04 -0.07
N PHE A 55 4.18 -8.00 -0.10
CA PHE A 55 5.27 -8.03 -1.06
C PHE A 55 5.03 -9.16 -2.05
N ASP A 56 5.04 -8.82 -3.34
CA ASP A 56 5.00 -9.80 -4.40
C ASP A 56 6.43 -10.21 -4.80
N PRO A 57 6.84 -11.46 -4.52
CA PRO A 57 8.17 -11.94 -4.86
C PRO A 57 8.41 -12.07 -6.37
N GLU A 58 7.35 -12.22 -7.18
CA GLU A 58 7.47 -12.36 -8.64
C GLU A 58 7.87 -11.03 -9.28
N THR A 59 7.14 -9.96 -8.95
CA THR A 59 7.41 -8.61 -9.49
C THR A 59 8.41 -7.80 -8.66
N LYS A 60 8.79 -8.28 -7.47
CA LYS A 60 9.64 -7.59 -6.48
C LYS A 60 9.10 -6.22 -6.07
N LYS A 61 7.78 -6.13 -5.87
CA LYS A 61 7.10 -4.87 -5.52
C LYS A 61 6.20 -5.05 -4.30
N PHE A 62 6.03 -3.95 -3.58
CA PHE A 62 4.96 -3.85 -2.60
C PHE A 62 3.64 -3.60 -3.33
N VAL A 63 2.63 -4.39 -2.97
CA VAL A 63 1.27 -4.31 -3.51
C VAL A 63 0.30 -3.96 -2.40
N TYR A 64 -0.79 -3.30 -2.78
CA TYR A 64 -1.72 -2.70 -1.85
C TYR A 64 -3.15 -3.14 -2.15
N LEU A 65 -3.87 -3.51 -1.09
CA LEU A 65 -5.29 -3.81 -1.15
C LEU A 65 -6.01 -2.81 -0.27
N GLN A 66 -6.81 -1.92 -0.87
CA GLN A 66 -7.47 -0.83 -0.17
C GLN A 66 -8.99 -1.04 -0.16
N TRP A 67 -9.64 -0.58 0.91
CA TRP A 67 -11.10 -0.54 1.01
C TRP A 67 -11.52 0.63 1.90
N GLU A 68 -12.80 1.04 1.78
CA GLU A 68 -13.35 2.08 2.63
C GLU A 68 -13.35 1.64 4.10
N HIS A 69 -12.94 2.51 5.01
CA HIS A 69 -12.83 2.19 6.44
C HIS A 69 -14.15 1.70 7.07
N LYS A 70 -15.28 2.23 6.61
CA LYS A 70 -16.63 1.78 7.02
C LYS A 70 -17.24 0.72 6.10
N GLY A 71 -16.51 0.33 5.06
CA GLY A 71 -16.91 -0.68 4.11
C GLY A 71 -16.67 -2.10 4.63
N LYS A 72 -16.97 -3.08 3.78
CA LYS A 72 -16.70 -4.48 4.10
C LYS A 72 -15.20 -4.77 3.91
N PRO A 73 -14.49 -5.29 4.92
CA PRO A 73 -13.09 -5.67 4.76
C PRO A 73 -12.95 -6.82 3.76
N PRO A 74 -11.82 -6.91 3.06
CA PRO A 74 -11.59 -7.97 2.10
C PRO A 74 -11.60 -9.33 2.78
N THR A 75 -12.16 -10.33 2.09
CA THR A 75 -12.17 -11.72 2.57
C THR A 75 -10.88 -12.44 2.16
N PRO A 76 -10.29 -13.27 3.04
CA PRO A 76 -9.14 -14.10 2.67
C PRO A 76 -9.48 -15.00 1.48
N ALA A 77 -8.56 -15.10 0.53
CA ALA A 77 -8.69 -16.00 -0.62
C ALA A 77 -8.29 -17.44 -0.26
N MET A 78 -7.34 -17.59 0.65
CA MET A 78 -6.94 -18.89 1.19
C MET A 78 -6.35 -18.76 2.60
N LYS A 79 -6.18 -19.90 3.26
CA LYS A 79 -5.57 -20.02 4.59
C LYS A 79 -4.48 -21.08 4.53
N VAL A 80 -3.33 -20.79 5.12
CA VAL A 80 -2.21 -21.72 5.24
C VAL A 80 -1.94 -21.95 6.71
N TRP A 81 -1.94 -23.21 7.15
CA TRP A 81 -1.52 -23.56 8.50
C TRP A 81 -0.02 -23.81 8.52
N ASP A 82 0.72 -23.03 9.31
CA ASP A 82 2.16 -23.20 9.49
C ASP A 82 2.41 -24.19 10.65
N HIS A 83 2.94 -25.36 10.32
CA HIS A 83 3.25 -26.40 11.29
C HIS A 83 4.37 -26.03 12.28
N ARG A 84 5.19 -25.02 11.97
CA ARG A 84 6.33 -24.60 12.80
C ARG A 84 5.90 -23.72 13.95
N THR A 85 4.96 -22.82 13.69
CA THR A 85 4.44 -21.85 14.67
C THR A 85 3.08 -22.26 15.24
N GLY A 86 2.36 -23.14 14.54
CA GLY A 86 0.96 -23.48 14.82
C GLY A 86 -0.02 -22.42 14.34
N GLU A 87 0.45 -21.33 13.72
CA GLU A 87 -0.37 -20.20 13.30
C GLU A 87 -1.05 -20.46 11.95
N THR A 88 -2.22 -19.85 11.75
CA THR A 88 -2.88 -19.83 10.44
C THR A 88 -2.63 -18.50 9.76
N ILE A 89 -1.89 -18.53 8.66
CA ILE A 89 -1.60 -17.38 7.81
C ILE A 89 -2.74 -17.20 6.82
N LEU A 90 -3.36 -16.03 6.84
CA LEU A 90 -4.40 -15.64 5.89
C LEU A 90 -3.75 -15.01 4.66
N LEU A 91 -4.14 -15.48 3.47
CA LEU A 91 -3.66 -14.94 2.19
C LEU A 91 -4.80 -14.22 1.47
N TYR A 92 -4.48 -13.05 0.92
CA TYR A 92 -5.45 -12.16 0.28
C TYR A 92 -5.09 -11.96 -1.19
N ARG A 93 -6.10 -11.73 -2.04
CA ARG A 93 -5.89 -11.34 -3.44
C ARG A 93 -5.64 -9.85 -3.52
N PHE A 94 -4.48 -9.47 -4.04
CA PHE A 94 -4.13 -8.10 -4.37
C PHE A 94 -4.40 -7.86 -5.86
N PRO A 95 -4.89 -6.67 -6.26
CA PRO A 95 -5.17 -6.38 -7.66
C PRO A 95 -3.94 -6.53 -8.57
N ASP A 96 -2.78 -6.15 -8.05
CA ASP A 96 -1.51 -6.12 -8.81
C ASP A 96 -0.68 -7.39 -8.66
N ALA A 97 -1.20 -8.43 -7.99
CA ALA A 97 -0.50 -9.70 -7.78
C ALA A 97 -1.28 -10.87 -8.37
N LYS A 98 -0.56 -11.78 -9.05
CA LYS A 98 -1.15 -12.98 -9.64
C LYS A 98 -1.60 -13.99 -8.58
N ASN A 99 -0.81 -14.13 -7.52
CA ASN A 99 -1.03 -15.10 -6.46
C ASN A 99 -1.53 -14.42 -5.18
N PRO A 100 -2.34 -15.09 -4.33
CA PRO A 100 -2.67 -14.58 -3.02
C PRO A 100 -1.42 -14.46 -2.13
N LEU A 101 -1.29 -13.33 -1.44
CA LEU A 101 -0.11 -12.99 -0.65
C LEU A 101 -0.45 -12.81 0.83
N PRO A 102 0.51 -13.09 1.74
CA PRO A 102 0.35 -12.78 3.15
C PRO A 102 0.46 -11.27 3.38
N VAL A 103 -0.33 -10.77 4.33
CA VAL A 103 -0.31 -9.36 4.70
C VAL A 103 0.87 -9.09 5.63
N ILE A 104 1.60 -8.01 5.35
CA ILE A 104 2.56 -7.39 6.24
C ILE A 104 1.78 -6.29 6.99
N PRO A 105 1.47 -6.46 8.29
CA PRO A 105 0.52 -5.57 8.97
C PRO A 105 1.09 -4.18 9.26
N SER A 106 2.39 -4.07 9.50
CA SER A 106 3.07 -2.82 9.80
C SER A 106 4.56 -2.89 9.42
N ILE A 107 5.23 -1.73 9.45
CA ILE A 107 6.67 -1.67 9.25
C ILE A 107 7.42 -2.49 10.34
N ASP A 108 6.92 -2.50 11.57
CA ASP A 108 7.56 -3.21 12.70
C ASP A 108 7.47 -4.74 12.57
N ALA A 109 6.47 -5.22 11.83
CA ALA A 109 6.32 -6.64 11.52
C ALA A 109 7.34 -7.11 10.46
N MET A 110 7.88 -6.18 9.67
CA MET A 110 8.93 -6.50 8.70
C MET A 110 10.25 -6.72 9.45
N LYS A 111 10.59 -7.99 9.72
CA LYS A 111 11.86 -8.35 10.40
C LYS A 111 13.04 -8.52 9.45
N VAL A 112 12.74 -8.72 8.17
CA VAL A 112 13.70 -8.92 7.09
C VAL A 112 13.22 -8.09 5.89
N CYS A 113 14.12 -7.37 5.24
CA CYS A 113 13.81 -6.65 4.02
C CYS A 113 13.52 -7.68 2.89
N PRO A 114 12.31 -7.68 2.31
CA PRO A 114 11.95 -8.70 1.32
C PRO A 114 12.66 -8.52 -0.03
N LEU A 115 13.27 -7.35 -0.28
CA LEU A 115 14.04 -7.07 -1.49
C LEU A 115 15.48 -7.60 -1.42
N THR A 116 16.11 -7.52 -0.26
CA THR A 116 17.57 -7.73 -0.10
C THR A 116 17.93 -8.80 0.93
N ASN A 117 16.95 -9.32 1.68
CA ASN A 117 17.13 -10.20 2.84
C ASN A 117 17.94 -9.62 4.01
N ASP A 118 18.19 -8.31 3.99
CA ASP A 118 18.86 -7.61 5.08
C ASP A 118 17.97 -7.56 6.34
N LYS A 119 18.56 -7.87 7.49
CA LYS A 119 17.91 -7.84 8.81
C LYS A 119 18.11 -6.51 9.54
N ASN A 120 19.05 -5.68 9.07
CA ASN A 120 19.46 -4.44 9.72
C ASN A 120 19.02 -3.19 8.92
N PHE A 121 17.96 -3.34 8.11
CA PHE A 121 17.42 -2.24 7.33
C PHE A 121 16.89 -1.13 8.26
N LYS A 122 16.90 0.11 7.76
CA LYS A 122 16.40 1.28 8.48
C LYS A 122 15.12 1.76 7.81
N ALA A 123 14.05 1.90 8.58
CA ALA A 123 12.81 2.52 8.12
C ALA A 123 12.59 3.83 8.86
N LYS A 124 12.25 4.89 8.12
CA LYS A 124 11.86 6.19 8.70
C LYS A 124 10.52 6.61 8.10
N PRO A 125 9.58 7.12 8.91
CA PRO A 125 8.38 7.74 8.38
C PRO A 125 8.76 8.86 7.41
N HIS A 126 8.17 8.84 6.22
CA HIS A 126 8.26 9.91 5.24
C HIS A 126 7.02 10.79 5.39
N ILE A 127 7.18 11.91 6.07
CA ILE A 127 6.12 12.90 6.25
C ILE A 127 6.07 13.75 4.99
N ILE A 128 5.00 13.59 4.21
CA ILE A 128 4.66 14.51 3.13
C ILE A 128 3.85 15.63 3.77
N VAL A 129 4.44 16.81 3.88
CA VAL A 129 3.73 18.03 4.28
C VAL A 129 3.23 18.67 2.98
N ASP A 130 1.91 18.76 2.83
CA ASP A 130 1.23 19.47 1.75
C ASP A 130 1.00 20.93 2.17
#